data_AF-A0A0N1ND39-F1
#
_entry.id   AF-A0A0N1ND39-F1
#
_cell.length_a   1.000
_cell.length_b   1.000
_cell.length_c   1.000
_cell.angle_alpha   90.00
_cell.angle_beta   90.00
_cell.angle_gamma   90.00
#
_symmetry.space_group_name_H-M   'P 1'
#
loop_
_entity.id
_entity.type
_entity.pdbx_description
1 polymer ?
#
loop_
_entity_poly.entity_id
_entity_poly.type
_entity_poly.pdbx_seq_one_letter_code
_entity_poly.pdbx_strand_id
1 'polypeptide(L)'
;MPNTITPRLQYSSTAVRPRWADLPRDVRRLVSRRLGGAVGAGPNAGSGFTSGFAAVLHGANGPEFVKAVNAKGNAVIADRYQQEALINHALPTVMRIPRLWRAAMYQALAGSSWYIDGGYALE
;
A
#
# COMPACT_ATOMS: atom_id res chain seq x y z
N MET A 1 -40.54 -12.65 -16.61
CA MET A 1 -39.38 -11.89 -16.09
C MET A 1 -38.26 -12.88 -15.90
N PRO A 2 -37.12 -12.80 -16.63
CA PRO A 2 -35.99 -13.65 -16.31
C PRO A 2 -35.51 -13.32 -14.89
N ASN A 3 -35.36 -14.36 -14.07
CA ASN A 3 -34.86 -14.24 -12.72
C ASN A 3 -33.34 -14.03 -12.80
N THR A 4 -32.90 -12.78 -12.93
CA THR A 4 -31.47 -12.44 -12.94
C THR A 4 -30.94 -12.59 -11.52
N ILE A 5 -30.29 -13.71 -11.22
CA ILE A 5 -29.49 -13.87 -10.02
C ILE A 5 -28.14 -13.20 -10.29
N THR A 6 -28.01 -11.93 -9.91
CA THR A 6 -26.69 -11.30 -9.84
C THR A 6 -25.96 -11.92 -8.64
N PRO A 7 -24.84 -12.64 -8.84
CA PRO A 7 -24.07 -13.13 -7.70
C PRO A 7 -23.66 -11.94 -6.82
N ARG A 8 -23.79 -12.08 -5.50
CA ARG A 8 -23.34 -11.05 -4.56
C ARG A 8 -21.85 -10.82 -4.79
N LEU A 9 -21.48 -9.60 -5.19
CA LEU A 9 -20.08 -9.19 -5.30
C LEU A 9 -19.38 -9.40 -3.96
N GLN A 10 -18.29 -10.17 -3.97
CA GLN A 10 -17.44 -10.32 -2.82
C GLN A 10 -16.59 -9.05 -2.68
N TYR A 11 -17.13 -8.03 -2.01
CA TYR A 11 -16.48 -6.72 -1.86
C TYR A 11 -15.09 -6.78 -1.19
N SER A 12 -14.80 -7.86 -0.46
CA SER A 12 -13.49 -8.12 0.13
C SER A 12 -12.47 -8.74 -0.83
N SER A 13 -12.84 -9.03 -2.09
CA SER A 13 -11.99 -9.69 -3.09
C SER A 13 -12.16 -9.08 -4.49
N THR A 14 -12.22 -7.75 -4.56
CA THR A 14 -12.34 -6.98 -5.81
C THR A 14 -11.00 -6.53 -6.41
N ALA A 15 -9.90 -6.63 -5.65
CA ALA A 15 -8.59 -6.14 -6.06
C ALA A 15 -7.60 -7.29 -6.35
N VAL A 16 -6.91 -7.19 -7.49
CA VAL A 16 -5.75 -8.03 -7.82
C VAL A 16 -4.48 -7.22 -7.56
N ARG A 17 -3.61 -7.72 -6.68
CA ARG A 17 -2.42 -6.99 -6.19
C ARG A 17 -1.19 -7.89 -6.18
N PRO A 18 0.02 -7.35 -6.42
CA PRO A 18 1.25 -8.09 -6.16
C PRO A 18 1.33 -8.49 -4.68
N ARG A 19 1.90 -9.65 -4.39
CA ARG A 19 2.20 -10.06 -3.01
C ARG A 19 3.49 -9.39 -2.54
N TRP A 20 3.72 -9.42 -1.23
CA TRP A 20 4.97 -8.91 -0.65
C TRP A 20 6.21 -9.47 -1.35
N ALA A 21 6.25 -10.79 -1.57
CA ALA A 21 7.38 -11.46 -2.22
C ALA A 21 7.62 -11.03 -3.68
N ASP A 22 6.59 -10.54 -4.36
CA ASP A 22 6.66 -10.09 -5.76
C ASP A 22 7.24 -8.66 -5.87
N LEU A 23 7.32 -7.93 -4.75
CA LEU A 23 7.95 -6.61 -4.73
C LEU A 23 9.47 -6.73 -4.93
N PRO A 24 10.07 -5.78 -5.69
CA PRO A 24 11.52 -5.74 -5.85
C PRO A 24 12.23 -5.77 -4.51
N ARG A 25 13.36 -6.49 -4.44
CA ARG A 25 14.17 -6.65 -3.22
C ARG A 25 14.44 -5.31 -2.54
N ASP A 26 14.70 -4.26 -3.31
CA ASP A 26 15.06 -2.95 -2.78
C ASP A 26 13.89 -2.20 -2.17
N VAL A 27 12.68 -2.36 -2.74
CA VAL A 27 11.43 -1.90 -2.14
C VAL A 27 11.23 -2.59 -0.80
N ARG A 28 11.35 -3.93 -0.77
CA ARG A 28 11.22 -4.71 0.46
C ARG A 28 12.24 -4.30 1.51
N ARG A 29 13.51 -4.10 1.13
CA ARG A 29 14.59 -3.64 2.03
C ARG A 29 14.29 -2.25 2.59
N LEU A 30 13.80 -1.32 1.77
CA LEU A 30 13.48 0.03 2.21
C LEU A 30 12.34 0.04 3.23
N VAL A 31 11.26 -0.69 2.94
CA VAL A 31 10.11 -0.85 3.85
C VAL A 31 10.54 -1.56 5.14
N SER A 32 11.31 -2.64 5.04
CA SER A 32 11.84 -3.38 6.20
C SER A 32 12.64 -2.46 7.14
N ARG A 33 13.57 -1.65 6.60
CA ARG A 33 14.33 -0.68 7.40
C ARG A 33 13.41 0.34 8.07
N ARG A 34 12.37 0.82 7.37
CA ARG A 34 11.42 1.79 7.90
C ARG A 34 10.62 1.22 9.08
N LEU A 35 10.29 -0.07 9.01
CA LEU A 35 9.53 -0.82 10.02
C LEU A 35 10.42 -1.48 11.09
N GLY A 36 11.71 -1.10 11.16
CA GLY A 36 12.61 -1.50 12.24
C GLY A 36 13.32 -2.86 12.05
N GLY A 37 13.29 -3.46 10.85
CA GLY A 37 14.00 -4.71 10.57
C GLY A 37 13.21 -5.70 9.73
N ALA A 38 13.29 -6.99 10.07
CA ALA A 38 12.53 -8.02 9.39
C ALA A 38 11.03 -7.79 9.57
N VAL A 39 10.26 -8.00 8.50
CA VAL A 39 8.80 -7.79 8.50
C VAL A 39 8.07 -9.06 8.10
N GLY A 40 6.99 -9.36 8.81
CA GLY A 40 6.00 -10.36 8.41
C GLY A 40 4.89 -9.72 7.58
N ALA A 41 4.55 -10.28 6.43
CA ALA A 41 3.44 -9.77 5.61
C ALA A 41 2.16 -10.55 5.90
N GLY A 42 1.09 -9.85 6.28
CA GLY A 42 -0.26 -10.40 6.32
C GLY A 42 -0.83 -10.60 4.91
N PRO A 43 -2.07 -11.10 4.81
CA PRO A 43 -2.79 -11.17 3.53
C PRO A 43 -2.91 -9.79 2.89
N ASN A 44 -2.84 -9.74 1.55
CA ASN A 44 -3.13 -8.52 0.81
C ASN A 44 -4.57 -8.05 1.08
N ALA A 45 -4.77 -6.74 1.13
CA ALA A 45 -6.10 -6.16 1.13
C ALA A 45 -6.83 -6.54 -0.17
N GLY A 46 -7.84 -7.40 -0.07
CA GLY A 46 -8.58 -7.88 -1.23
C GLY A 46 -9.57 -6.87 -1.80
N SER A 47 -9.76 -5.72 -1.15
CA SER A 47 -10.62 -4.62 -1.64
C SER A 47 -9.82 -3.36 -2.01
N GLY A 48 -10.49 -2.33 -2.51
CA GLY A 48 -9.93 -1.03 -2.87
C GLY A 48 -9.83 -0.78 -4.38
N PHE A 49 -9.54 0.47 -4.76
CA PHE A 49 -9.63 0.95 -6.15
C PHE A 49 -8.30 0.96 -6.91
N THR A 50 -7.21 0.58 -6.26
CA THR A 50 -5.86 0.58 -6.85
C THR A 50 -5.34 -0.85 -6.98
N SER A 51 -4.49 -1.10 -7.97
CA SER A 51 -3.83 -2.40 -8.21
C SER A 51 -2.45 -2.54 -7.54
N GLY A 52 -1.97 -1.49 -6.88
CA GLY A 52 -0.69 -1.52 -6.12
C GLY A 52 -0.71 -2.55 -4.99
N PHE A 53 0.47 -2.88 -4.47
CA PHE A 53 0.59 -3.63 -3.23
C PHE A 53 -0.15 -2.88 -2.12
N ALA A 54 -0.90 -3.61 -1.29
CA ALA A 54 -1.55 -3.08 -0.11
C ALA A 54 -1.76 -4.23 0.88
N ALA A 55 -1.10 -4.17 2.04
CA ALA A 55 -1.24 -5.17 3.10
C ALA A 55 -0.81 -4.61 4.46
N VAL A 56 -1.20 -5.28 5.53
CA VAL A 56 -0.61 -5.06 6.85
C VAL A 56 0.73 -5.77 6.92
N LEU A 57 1.78 -5.04 7.30
CA LEU A 57 3.10 -5.55 7.58
C LEU A 57 3.38 -5.45 9.09
N HIS A 58 3.87 -6.52 9.67
CA HIS A 58 4.24 -6.60 11.08
C HIS A 58 5.74 -6.34 11.21
N GLY A 59 6.10 -5.15 11.72
CA GLY A 59 7.47 -4.76 12.02
C GLY A 59 7.77 -4.75 13.52
N ALA A 60 8.94 -4.22 13.88
CA ALA A 60 9.40 -4.19 15.28
C ALA A 60 8.50 -3.31 16.18
N ASN A 61 7.86 -2.29 15.60
CA ASN A 61 7.01 -1.33 16.32
C ASN A 61 5.52 -1.68 16.24
N GLY A 62 5.17 -2.85 15.69
CA GLY A 62 3.79 -3.29 15.50
C GLY A 62 3.34 -3.31 14.03
N PRO A 63 2.03 -3.52 13.80
CA PRO A 63 1.45 -3.61 12.47
C PRO A 63 1.27 -2.23 11.82
N GLU A 64 1.69 -2.13 10.56
CA GLU A 64 1.47 -0.96 9.71
C GLU A 64 0.83 -1.37 8.39
N PHE A 65 -0.19 -0.64 7.95
CA PHE A 65 -0.75 -0.79 6.62
C PHE A 65 0.14 -0.08 5.61
N VAL A 66 0.67 -0.81 4.62
CA VAL A 66 1.63 -0.29 3.64
C VAL A 66 1.08 -0.43 2.24
N LYS A 67 1.17 0.64 1.45
CA LYS A 67 0.87 0.63 0.02
C LYS A 67 2.14 0.90 -0.80
N ALA A 68 2.27 0.21 -1.93
CA ALA A 68 3.40 0.42 -2.83
C ALA A 68 3.01 0.21 -4.29
N VAL A 69 3.53 1.07 -5.17
CA VAL A 69 3.27 0.98 -6.62
C VAL A 69 4.49 1.36 -7.43
N ASN A 70 4.70 0.66 -8.56
CA ASN A 70 5.66 1.08 -9.59
C ASN A 70 5.08 2.27 -10.35
N ALA A 71 5.54 3.47 -10.03
CA ALA A 71 5.12 4.74 -10.62
C ALA A 71 5.38 4.81 -12.13
N LYS A 72 6.39 4.10 -12.68
CA LYS A 72 6.58 4.04 -14.14
C LYS A 72 5.48 3.24 -14.82
N GLY A 73 5.04 2.14 -14.20
CA GLY A 73 3.98 1.30 -14.74
C GLY A 73 2.58 1.86 -14.49
N ASN A 74 2.40 2.63 -13.41
CA ASN A 74 1.09 3.14 -12.96
C ASN A 74 1.21 4.53 -12.32
N ALA A 75 1.57 5.55 -13.09
CA ALA A 75 1.75 6.93 -12.61
C ALA A 75 0.50 7.47 -11.89
N VAL A 76 -0.69 7.22 -12.45
CA VAL A 76 -1.96 7.66 -11.85
C VAL A 76 -2.15 7.11 -10.43
N ILE A 77 -1.79 5.85 -10.17
CA ILE A 77 -1.91 5.27 -8.82
C ILE A 77 -0.87 5.89 -7.88
N ALA A 78 0.35 6.11 -8.37
CA ALA A 78 1.40 6.79 -7.58
C ALA A 78 0.95 8.20 -7.16
N ASP A 79 0.34 8.96 -8.08
CA ASP A 79 -0.22 10.28 -7.80
C ASP A 79 -1.33 10.22 -6.73
N ARG A 80 -2.17 9.18 -6.76
CA ARG A 80 -3.21 8.99 -5.72
C ARG A 80 -2.61 8.73 -4.33
N TYR A 81 -1.60 7.87 -4.23
CA TYR A 81 -0.92 7.61 -2.96
C TYR A 81 -0.19 8.88 -2.47
N GLN A 82 0.44 9.62 -3.38
CA GLN A 82 1.03 10.91 -3.05
C GLN A 82 0.01 11.91 -2.52
N GLN A 83 -1.15 12.01 -3.16
CA GLN A 83 -2.23 12.89 -2.72
C GLN A 83 -2.78 12.47 -1.35
N GLU A 84 -2.94 11.16 -1.10
CA GLU A 84 -3.37 10.62 0.19
C GLU A 84 -2.41 11.01 1.33
N ALA A 85 -1.10 10.81 1.12
CA ALA A 85 -0.08 11.21 2.09
C ALA A 85 -0.06 12.73 2.33
N LEU A 86 -0.19 13.54 1.28
CA LEU A 86 -0.24 15.00 1.39
C LEU A 86 -1.45 15.46 2.20
N ILE A 87 -2.64 14.91 1.92
CA ILE A 87 -3.86 15.21 2.68
C ILE A 87 -3.69 14.76 4.13
N ASN A 88 -3.20 13.55 4.37
CA ASN A 88 -2.98 13.01 5.72
C ASN A 88 -2.07 13.92 6.57
N HIS A 89 -1.00 14.46 5.99
CA HIS A 89 -0.11 15.39 6.68
C HIS A 89 -0.74 16.78 6.90
N ALA A 90 -1.65 17.21 6.04
CA ALA A 90 -2.36 18.49 6.19
C ALA A 90 -3.48 18.44 7.25
N LEU A 91 -3.96 17.25 7.62
CA LEU A 91 -5.01 17.10 8.62
C LEU A 91 -4.51 17.51 10.03
N PRO A 92 -5.26 18.35 10.77
CA PRO A 92 -4.97 18.74 12.15
C PRO A 92 -4.50 17.61 13.07
N THR A 93 -3.49 17.87 13.89
CA THR A 93 -2.88 16.90 14.83
C THR A 93 -3.83 16.39 15.91
N VAL A 94 -4.89 17.15 16.21
CA VAL A 94 -5.94 16.76 17.16
C VAL A 94 -6.81 15.59 16.67
N MET A 95 -6.82 15.29 15.36
CA MET A 95 -7.57 14.14 14.85
C MET A 95 -6.88 12.82 15.17
N ARG A 96 -7.66 11.85 15.66
CA ARG A 96 -7.24 10.46 15.89
C ARG A 96 -7.18 9.70 14.56
N ILE A 97 -6.17 10.01 13.75
CA ILE A 97 -5.91 9.38 12.47
C ILE A 97 -4.49 8.79 12.45
N PRO A 98 -4.23 7.70 11.71
CA PRO A 98 -2.88 7.25 11.44
C PRO A 98 -2.09 8.36 10.75
N ARG A 99 -0.82 8.54 11.15
CA ARG A 99 0.10 9.43 10.47
C ARG A 99 0.94 8.64 9.49
N LEU A 100 0.81 8.98 8.22
CA LEU A 100 1.50 8.29 7.15
C LEU A 100 2.97 8.73 7.09
N TRP A 101 3.85 7.80 6.74
CA TRP A 101 5.15 8.08 6.19
C TRP A 101 5.13 7.80 4.68
N ARG A 102 6.04 8.44 3.95
CA ARG A 102 6.19 8.24 2.51
C ARG A 102 7.65 8.07 2.12
N ALA A 103 7.88 7.34 1.05
CA ALA A 103 9.18 7.22 0.40
C ALA A 103 9.00 7.12 -1.11
N ALA A 104 9.87 7.82 -1.85
CA ALA A 104 10.02 7.65 -3.29
C ALA A 104 11.38 6.98 -3.54
N MET A 105 11.40 5.97 -4.40
CA MET A 105 12.63 5.25 -4.75
C MET A 105 12.75 5.12 -6.27
N TYR A 106 13.85 5.63 -6.82
CA TYR A 106 14.20 5.46 -8.22
C TYR A 106 15.32 4.44 -8.36
N GLN A 107 15.15 3.44 -9.23
CA GLN A 107 16.19 2.46 -9.58
C GLN A 107 16.59 2.65 -11.04
N ALA A 108 17.76 3.28 -11.24
CA ALA A 108 18.30 3.57 -12.57
C ALA A 108 18.54 2.32 -13.42
N LEU A 109 19.10 1.25 -12.83
CA LEU A 109 19.45 0.01 -13.55
C LEU A 109 18.23 -0.78 -14.04
N ALA A 110 17.11 -0.72 -13.31
CA ALA A 110 15.85 -1.36 -13.70
C ALA A 110 14.91 -0.39 -14.43
N GLY A 111 15.33 0.87 -14.59
CA GLY A 111 14.50 1.97 -15.08
C GLY A 111 13.13 2.04 -14.39
N SER A 112 13.04 1.69 -13.11
CA SER A 112 11.77 1.61 -12.35
C SER A 112 11.72 2.67 -11.26
N SER A 113 10.56 3.28 -11.07
CA SER A 113 10.30 4.26 -10.01
C SER A 113 9.19 3.74 -9.12
N TRP A 114 9.32 3.83 -7.80
CA TRP A 114 8.34 3.34 -6.84
C TRP A 114 7.90 4.45 -5.90
N TYR A 115 6.59 4.52 -5.67
CA TYR A 115 5.99 5.31 -4.60
C TYR A 115 5.48 4.36 -3.51
N ILE A 116 5.80 4.68 -2.26
CA ILE A 116 5.47 3.87 -1.09
C ILE A 116 4.96 4.79 0.01
N ASP A 117 3.85 4.41 0.63
CA ASP A 117 3.38 5.00 1.88
C ASP A 117 3.02 3.91 2.90
N GLY A 118 2.92 4.31 4.16
CA GLY A 118 2.42 3.43 5.21
C GLY A 118 2.13 4.18 6.50
N GLY A 119 1.37 3.55 7.38
CA GLY A 119 1.11 4.05 8.72
C GLY A 119 0.42 2.99 9.57
N TYR A 120 0.24 3.28 10.86
CA TYR A 120 -0.37 2.34 11.79
C TYR A 120 -1.69 1.79 11.25
N ALA A 121 -1.84 0.46 11.30
CA ALA A 121 -3.13 -0.16 11.07
C ALA A 121 -4.03 0.17 12.27
N LEU A 122 -5.21 0.73 12.01
CA LEU A 122 -6.27 0.78 13.02
C LEU A 122 -6.86 -0.63 13.13
N GLU A 123 -7.02 -1.12 14.36
CA GLU A 123 -7.81 -2.33 14.64
C GLU A 123 -9.29 -2.12 14.28
#